data_AF-A0A662UXN6-F1
#
_entry.id   AF-A0A662UXN6-F1
#
_cell.length_a   1.000
_cell.length_b   1.000
_cell.length_c   1.000
_cell.angle_alpha   90.00
_cell.angle_beta   90.00
_cell.angle_gamma   90.00
#
_symmetry.space_group_name_H-M   'P 1'
#
loop_
_entity.id
_entity.type
_entity.pdbx_description
1 polymer ?
#
loop_
_entity_poly.entity_id
_entity_poly.type
_entity_poly.pdbx_seq_one_letter_code
_entity_poly.pdbx_strand_id
1 'polypeptide(L)'
;MSNSNISRYITCRTECPLRHLEGLAMVGFAKKFEVIDCDRKKFKKIRLILIDDTIVESQCRFEEEVKVSIRIIASYIGLYRNKKIMEELRVIKEAKQEE
;
A
#
# COMPACT_ATOMS: atom_id res chain seq x y z
N MET A 1 24.85 -4.42 2.68
CA MET A 1 23.40 -4.49 2.38
C MET A 1 23.14 -3.49 1.28
N SER A 2 22.65 -3.92 0.11
CA SER A 2 22.32 -2.98 -0.97
C SER A 2 21.17 -2.10 -0.49
N ASN A 3 21.45 -0.81 -0.27
CA ASN A 3 20.42 0.21 -0.13
C ASN A 3 19.68 0.31 -1.46
N SER A 4 18.68 -0.55 -1.65
CA SER A 4 17.75 -0.49 -2.77
C SER A 4 17.09 0.88 -2.69
N ASN A 5 17.53 1.83 -3.52
CA ASN A 5 17.04 3.21 -3.47
C ASN A 5 15.65 3.26 -4.11
N ILE A 6 14.63 2.91 -3.31
CA ILE A 6 13.21 2.86 -3.72
C ILE A 6 12.75 4.22 -4.23
N SER A 7 13.38 5.31 -3.79
CA SER A 7 13.06 6.67 -4.25
C SER A 7 13.10 6.84 -5.77
N ARG A 8 13.85 6.02 -6.51
CA ARG A 8 13.85 6.06 -7.99
C ARG A 8 12.55 5.55 -8.62
N TYR A 9 11.78 4.77 -7.88
CA TYR A 9 10.51 4.17 -8.34
C TYR A 9 9.28 4.93 -7.82
N ILE A 10 9.48 5.93 -6.96
CA ILE A 10 8.41 6.78 -6.44
C ILE A 10 8.24 7.98 -7.36
N THR A 11 7.17 7.98 -8.15
CA THR A 11 6.88 9.05 -9.11
C THR A 11 6.02 10.17 -8.53
N CYS A 12 5.40 9.96 -7.36
CA CYS A 12 4.59 10.96 -6.68
C CYS A 12 4.83 10.91 -5.16
N ARG A 13 4.98 12.09 -4.54
CA ARG A 13 5.29 12.24 -3.11
C ARG A 13 4.16 12.92 -2.33
N THR A 14 3.51 13.91 -2.94
CA THR A 14 2.46 14.72 -2.31
C THR A 14 1.29 14.84 -3.26
N GLU A 15 0.08 14.97 -2.72
CA GLU A 15 -1.16 15.08 -3.51
C GLU A 15 -1.29 13.97 -4.57
N CYS A 16 -0.92 12.75 -4.19
CA CYS A 16 -0.99 11.60 -5.09
C CYS A 16 -2.43 11.06 -5.19
N PRO A 17 -2.83 10.51 -6.35
CA PRO A 17 -4.09 9.80 -6.44
C PRO A 17 -4.07 8.58 -5.51
N LEU A 18 -5.22 8.20 -4.95
CA LEU A 18 -5.33 7.05 -4.04
C LEU A 18 -4.77 5.76 -4.66
N ARG A 19 -5.01 5.55 -5.96
CA ARG A 19 -4.48 4.42 -6.74
C ARG A 19 -2.96 4.31 -6.73
N HIS A 20 -2.24 5.44 -6.60
CA HIS A 20 -0.79 5.41 -6.49
C HIS A 20 -0.36 4.76 -5.17
N LEU A 21 -1.00 5.13 -4.06
CA LEU A 21 -0.72 4.55 -2.74
C LEU A 21 -1.13 3.08 -2.67
N GLU A 22 -2.26 2.72 -3.28
CA GLU A 22 -2.68 1.33 -3.45
C GLU A 22 -1.62 0.51 -4.19
N GLY A 23 -1.12 1.02 -5.32
CA GLY A 23 -0.04 0.39 -6.08
C GLY A 23 1.24 0.21 -5.27
N LEU A 24 1.65 1.23 -4.50
CA LEU A 24 2.80 1.15 -3.60
C LEU A 24 2.61 0.07 -2.52
N ALA A 25 1.40 -0.11 -2.01
CA ALA A 25 1.10 -1.19 -1.08
C ALA A 25 1.13 -2.57 -1.74
N MET A 26 0.55 -2.70 -2.94
CA MET A 26 0.52 -3.95 -3.72
C MET A 26 1.93 -4.47 -4.04
N VAL A 27 2.88 -3.59 -4.32
CA VAL A 27 4.28 -3.97 -4.60
C VAL A 27 5.14 -4.13 -3.34
N GLY A 28 4.54 -4.03 -2.15
CA GLY A 28 5.23 -4.27 -0.88
C GLY A 28 6.08 -3.10 -0.39
N PHE A 29 5.90 -1.90 -0.92
CA PHE A 29 6.63 -0.71 -0.46
C PHE A 29 5.98 -0.02 0.74
N ALA A 30 4.71 -0.29 1.02
CA ALA A 30 4.02 0.26 2.19
C ALA A 30 4.37 -0.47 3.49
N LYS A 31 4.82 0.29 4.50
CA LYS A 31 5.13 -0.20 5.86
C LYS A 31 3.96 -0.03 6.82
N LYS A 32 3.31 1.14 6.78
CA LYS A 32 2.10 1.50 7.55
C LYS A 32 1.42 2.71 6.90
N PHE A 33 0.19 3.03 7.31
CA PHE A 33 -0.50 4.25 6.88
C PHE A 33 -1.15 4.97 8.05
N GLU A 34 -1.40 6.24 7.86
CA GLU A 34 -2.17 7.12 8.74
C GLU A 34 -3.28 7.79 7.93
N VAL A 35 -4.42 8.05 8.57
CA VAL A 35 -5.54 8.76 7.96
C VAL A 35 -5.65 10.12 8.63
N ILE A 36 -5.59 11.18 7.83
CA ILE A 36 -5.51 12.55 8.30
C ILE A 36 -6.74 13.31 7.82
N ASP A 37 -7.37 14.06 8.71
CA ASP A 37 -8.46 14.97 8.35
C ASP A 37 -7.93 16.15 7.52
N CYS A 38 -8.67 16.50 6.47
CA CYS A 38 -8.41 17.69 5.68
C CYS A 38 -9.25 18.88 6.20
N ASP A 39 -8.95 20.08 5.72
CA ASP A 39 -9.66 21.31 6.13
C ASP A 39 -11.16 21.27 5.83
N ARG A 40 -11.57 20.47 4.84
CA ARG A 40 -12.98 20.30 4.46
C ARG A 40 -13.62 19.12 5.21
N LYS A 41 -14.80 19.35 5.79
CA LYS A 41 -15.62 18.30 6.45
C LYS A 41 -15.81 17.08 5.54
N LYS A 42 -15.66 15.88 6.10
CA LYS A 42 -15.77 14.58 5.41
C LYS A 42 -14.73 14.33 4.32
N PHE A 43 -13.67 15.14 4.25
CA PHE A 43 -12.52 14.87 3.40
C PHE A 43 -11.35 14.44 4.26
N LYS A 44 -10.70 13.37 3.81
CA LYS A 44 -9.52 12.81 4.47
C LYS A 44 -8.44 12.57 3.42
N LYS A 45 -7.20 12.45 3.87
CA LYS A 45 -6.08 11.97 3.06
C LYS A 45 -5.37 10.83 3.75
N ILE A 46 -4.65 10.05 2.97
CA ILE A 46 -3.81 8.95 3.46
C ILE A 46 -2.36 9.42 3.44
N ARG A 47 -1.67 9.25 4.56
CA ARG A 47 -0.21 9.33 4.63
C ARG A 47 0.34 7.92 4.69
N LEU A 48 1.05 7.53 3.64
CA LEU A 48 1.70 6.24 3.53
C LEU A 48 3.16 6.37 3.98
N ILE A 49 3.57 5.53 4.93
CA ILE A 49 4.97 5.40 5.33
C ILE A 49 5.51 4.16 4.63
N LEU A 50 6.60 4.34 3.89
CA LEU A 50 7.22 3.28 3.10
C LEU A 50 8.24 2.49 3.92
N ILE A 51 8.76 1.40 3.35
CA ILE A 51 9.75 0.52 4.01
C ILE A 51 11.09 1.21 4.28
N ASP A 52 11.42 2.28 3.53
CA ASP A 52 12.59 3.14 3.75
C ASP A 52 12.27 4.35 4.67
N ASP A 53 11.14 4.31 5.36
CA ASP A 53 10.60 5.37 6.23
C ASP A 53 10.30 6.70 5.52
N THR A 54 10.38 6.75 4.19
CA THR A 54 9.93 7.92 3.45
C THR A 54 8.41 7.97 3.34
N ILE A 55 7.89 9.18 3.09
CA ILE A 55 6.45 9.47 3.12
C ILE A 55 5.91 9.73 1.71
N VAL A 56 4.71 9.22 1.45
CA VAL A 56 3.87 9.56 0.30
C VAL A 56 2.48 9.93 0.78
N GLU A 57 1.98 11.11 0.40
CA GLU A 57 0.65 11.59 0.79
C GLU A 57 -0.32 11.63 -0.39
N SER A 58 -1.56 11.21 -0.15
CA SER A 58 -2.63 11.33 -1.14
C SER A 58 -3.21 12.74 -1.19
N GLN A 59 -3.97 13.00 -2.25
CA GLN A 59 -4.94 14.09 -2.29
C GLN A 59 -6.00 13.91 -1.20
N CYS A 60 -6.62 15.03 -0.80
CA CYS A 60 -7.84 15.00 -0.01
C CYS A 60 -8.98 14.45 -0.86
N ARG A 61 -9.61 13.38 -0.38
CA ARG A 61 -10.73 12.69 -1.04
C ARG A 61 -11.88 12.48 -0.07
N PHE A 62 -13.06 12.19 -0.59
CA PHE A 62 -14.22 11.97 0.25
C PHE A 62 -13.98 10.75 1.15
N GLU A 63 -14.43 10.78 2.40
CA GLU A 63 -14.05 9.74 3.37
C GLU A 63 -14.43 8.32 2.93
N GLU A 64 -15.51 8.16 2.15
CA GLU A 64 -15.92 6.86 1.63
C GLU A 64 -14.95 6.32 0.58
N GLU A 65 -14.38 7.17 -0.27
CA GLU A 65 -13.32 6.78 -1.21
C GLU A 65 -12.08 6.35 -0.43
N VAL A 66 -11.71 7.14 0.59
CA VAL A 66 -10.56 6.87 1.46
C VAL A 66 -10.73 5.54 2.21
N LYS A 67 -11.94 5.22 2.71
CA LYS A 67 -12.25 3.95 3.38
C LYS A 67 -12.00 2.75 2.47
N VAL A 68 -12.36 2.84 1.18
CA VAL A 68 -12.11 1.75 0.21
C VAL A 68 -10.62 1.55 0.02
N SER A 69 -9.87 2.61 -0.26
CA SER A 69 -8.41 2.53 -0.47
C SER A 69 -7.67 2.03 0.77
N ILE A 70 -8.10 2.44 1.97
CA ILE A 70 -7.54 1.94 3.23
C ILE A 70 -7.70 0.41 3.33
N ARG A 71 -8.87 -0.14 2.97
CA ARG A 71 -9.06 -1.60 3.01
C ARG A 71 -8.10 -2.31 2.05
N ILE A 72 -7.90 -1.78 0.85
CA ILE A 72 -6.94 -2.32 -0.13
C ILE A 72 -5.53 -2.29 0.47
N ILE A 73 -5.07 -1.11 0.90
CA ILE A 73 -3.73 -0.92 1.48
C ILE A 73 -3.51 -1.82 2.71
N ALA A 74 -4.50 -1.89 3.60
CA ALA A 74 -4.44 -2.71 4.82
C ALA A 74 -4.34 -4.20 4.49
N SER A 75 -5.05 -4.70 3.47
CA SER A 75 -4.92 -6.08 3.02
C SER A 75 -3.48 -6.42 2.63
N TYR A 76 -2.80 -5.53 1.87
CA TYR A 76 -1.42 -5.77 1.45
C TYR A 76 -0.38 -5.59 2.56
N ILE A 77 -0.58 -4.64 3.48
CA ILE A 77 0.29 -4.50 4.67
C ILE A 77 0.09 -5.68 5.63
N GLY A 78 -1.16 -6.11 5.83
CA GLY A 78 -1.54 -7.21 6.70
C GLY A 78 -1.04 -8.57 6.20
N LEU A 79 -1.09 -8.80 4.89
CA LEU A 79 -0.49 -9.96 4.22
C LEU A 79 1.03 -10.07 4.49
N TYR A 80 1.74 -8.94 4.60
CA TYR A 80 3.16 -8.92 4.96
C TYR A 80 3.43 -9.20 6.45
N ARG A 81 2.47 -8.88 7.34
CA ARG A 81 2.56 -9.13 8.79
C ARG A 81 2.14 -10.56 9.17
N ASN A 82 1.19 -11.15 8.45
CA ASN A 82 0.74 -12.53 8.65
C ASN A 82 1.56 -13.49 7.78
N LYS A 83 2.57 -14.11 8.38
CA LYS A 83 3.30 -15.30 7.90
C LYS A 83 2.34 -16.42 7.41
N LYS A 84 1.79 -16.33 6.19
CA LYS A 84 1.10 -17.44 5.49
C LYS A 84 1.24 -17.45 3.96
N ILE A 85 1.76 -16.38 3.34
CA ILE A 85 1.96 -16.34 1.88
C ILE A 85 2.92 -17.46 1.40
N MET A 86 3.91 -17.85 2.21
CA MET A 86 4.82 -18.95 1.86
C MET A 86 4.13 -20.34 1.87
N GLU A 87 3.04 -20.50 2.63
CA GLU A 87 2.23 -21.73 2.62
C GLU A 87 1.26 -21.74 1.42
N GLU A 88 0.67 -20.60 1.06
CA GLU A 88 -0.22 -20.48 -0.10
C GLU A 88 0.53 -20.55 -1.45
N LEU A 89 1.77 -20.06 -1.51
CA LEU A 89 2.64 -20.21 -2.70
C LEU A 89 3.00 -21.68 -3.01
N ARG A 90 2.94 -22.60 -2.03
CA ARG A 90 3.14 -24.03 -2.28
C ARG A 90 1.97 -24.64 -3.07
N VAL A 91 0.74 -24.25 -2.76
CA VAL A 91 -0.49 -24.80 -3.39
C VAL A 91 -0.53 -24.51 -4.90
N ILE A 92 0.02 -23.36 -5.33
CA ILE A 92 0.02 -22.99 -6.76
C ILE A 92 1.07 -23.76 -7.57
N LYS A 93 2.14 -24.28 -6.95
CA LYS A 93 3.15 -25.09 -7.65
C LYS A 93 2.70 -26.53 -7.93
N GLU A 94 1.70 -27.04 -7.21
CA GLU A 94 1.20 -28.41 -7.37
C GLU A 94 0.02 -28.51 -8.34
N ALA A 95 -0.62 -27.40 -8.72
CA ALA A 95 -1.76 -27.37 -9.65
C ALA A 95 -1.39 -27.35 -11.15
N LYS A 96 -0.17 -27.77 -11.51
CA LYS A 96 0.22 -28.04 -12.90
C LYS A 96 1.05 -29.31 -12.98
N GLN A 97 0.38 -30.45 -12.85
CA GLN A 97 0.76 -31.70 -13.48
C GLN A 97 -0.42 -32.68 -13.40
N GLU A 98 -1.37 -32.53 -14.32
CA GLU A 98 -2.12 -33.67 -14.85
C GLU A 98 -2.06 -33.53 -16.37
N GLU A 99 -1.26 -34.41 -16.98
CA GLU A 99 -1.32 -34.77 -18.40
C GLU A 99 -2.64 -35.51 -18.70
#